data_AF-A0A964G9F9-F1
#
_entry.id   AF-A0A964G9F9-F1
#
_cell.length_a   1.000
_cell.length_b   1.000
_cell.length_c   1.000
_cell.angle_alpha   90.00
_cell.angle_beta   90.00
_cell.angle_gamma   90.00
#
_symmetry.space_group_name_H-M   'P 1'
#
loop_
_entity.id
_entity.type
_entity.pdbx_description
1 polymer ?
#
loop_
_entity_poly.entity_id
_entity_poly.type
_entity_poly.pdbx_seq_one_letter_code
_entity_poly.pdbx_strand_id
1 'polypeptide(L)'
;MQGMGVVDIHTHTIYSGFSKFSFISYPDSVTTPRTSVKVAEKLGLDILCITDHNTIKGAVQAKKFNKELVVIGEEISSVDGEIIGLFLQENIDPGLSGEETIEQIHGQDGIAIAPHPFSGYCSCVGRKMNSLRLDGIEVFNALHRDGYSNALALEKCNGHAKLGGSDAHASFMIGNGFTLFDGSSQEDFRTGIKNKQTMYGGKVTSLSDFIYCSSRVAYESSKAILNSNGVDCPLSARISETRYSRKILYFLGSILYAFSPLPVVCTLIGNRILKNEGLRIWRDEHCFPLKKE
;
A
#
# COMPACT_ATOMS: atom_id res chain seq x y z
N MET A 1 26.34 1.52 -10.59
CA MET A 1 25.28 0.91 -9.76
C MET A 1 25.44 -0.60 -9.71
N GLN A 2 26.67 -1.13 -9.63
CA GLN A 2 26.86 -2.55 -9.30
C GLN A 2 26.81 -2.65 -7.77
N GLY A 3 25.94 -3.51 -7.23
CA GLY A 3 25.86 -3.81 -5.80
C GLY A 3 24.71 -3.19 -5.01
N MET A 4 23.82 -2.39 -5.62
CA MET A 4 22.61 -1.91 -4.93
C MET A 4 21.39 -2.70 -5.36
N GLY A 5 20.72 -3.32 -4.40
CA GLY A 5 19.46 -4.03 -4.59
C GLY A 5 18.28 -3.07 -4.59
N VAL A 6 17.19 -3.47 -5.23
CA VAL A 6 15.95 -2.70 -5.37
C VAL A 6 14.79 -3.48 -4.78
N VAL A 7 14.03 -2.85 -3.90
CA VAL A 7 12.83 -3.44 -3.27
C VAL A 7 11.63 -2.52 -3.36
N ASP A 8 10.46 -3.08 -3.62
CA ASP A 8 9.18 -2.39 -3.37
C ASP A 8 8.60 -2.91 -2.05
N ILE A 9 8.54 -2.03 -1.04
CA ILE A 9 8.23 -2.40 0.35
C ILE A 9 6.73 -2.48 0.65
N HIS A 10 5.88 -2.00 -0.26
CA HIS A 10 4.47 -1.78 -0.01
C HIS A 10 3.63 -2.13 -1.24
N THR A 11 3.03 -3.33 -1.26
CA THR A 11 2.19 -3.77 -2.39
C THR A 11 1.01 -4.64 -1.94
N HIS A 12 -0.09 -4.54 -2.70
CA HIS A 12 -1.36 -5.20 -2.38
C HIS A 12 -1.79 -6.18 -3.46
N THR A 13 -2.38 -7.28 -3.04
CA THR A 13 -2.97 -8.31 -3.89
C THR A 13 -4.47 -8.43 -3.65
N ILE A 14 -5.13 -9.31 -4.41
CA ILE A 14 -6.54 -9.68 -4.19
C ILE A 14 -6.87 -10.17 -2.76
N TYR A 15 -5.87 -10.39 -1.91
CA TYR A 15 -6.04 -10.79 -0.51
C TYR A 15 -6.25 -9.62 0.45
N SER A 16 -5.95 -8.38 0.05
CA SER A 16 -6.25 -7.15 0.81
C SER A 16 -7.75 -6.91 1.03
N GLY A 17 -8.61 -7.67 0.33
CA GLY A 17 -10.03 -7.69 0.58
C GLY A 17 -10.76 -6.57 -0.16
N PHE A 18 -11.50 -5.75 0.58
CA PHE A 18 -12.42 -4.77 0.00
C PHE A 18 -12.40 -3.44 0.74
N SER A 19 -12.18 -2.40 -0.04
CA SER A 19 -12.38 -1.02 0.38
C SER A 19 -13.88 -0.66 0.41
N LYS A 20 -14.22 0.35 1.21
CA LYS A 20 -15.57 0.91 1.31
C LYS A 20 -15.53 2.42 1.15
N PHE A 21 -16.39 2.94 0.28
CA PHE A 21 -16.64 4.37 0.16
C PHE A 21 -18.16 4.62 0.21
N SER A 22 -18.62 5.24 1.30
CA SER A 22 -20.05 5.40 1.58
C SER A 22 -20.79 4.05 1.54
N PHE A 23 -21.81 3.90 0.69
CA PHE A 23 -22.56 2.66 0.51
C PHE A 23 -21.95 1.69 -0.52
N ILE A 24 -20.83 2.06 -1.16
CA ILE A 24 -20.15 1.27 -2.20
C ILE A 24 -19.00 0.49 -1.58
N SER A 25 -18.86 -0.77 -1.96
CA SER A 25 -17.70 -1.59 -1.61
C SER A 25 -17.12 -2.21 -2.87
N TYR A 26 -15.80 -2.16 -3.02
CA TYR A 26 -15.08 -2.61 -4.19
C TYR A 26 -13.81 -3.36 -3.78
N PRO A 27 -13.31 -4.29 -4.61
CA PRO A 27 -12.07 -4.99 -4.33
C PRO A 27 -10.95 -3.98 -4.21
N ASP A 28 -10.14 -4.18 -3.19
CA ASP A 28 -9.06 -3.25 -2.86
C ASP A 28 -7.94 -3.31 -3.91
N SER A 29 -7.45 -4.52 -4.18
CA SER A 29 -6.58 -4.83 -5.32
C SER A 29 -7.18 -5.93 -6.19
N VAL A 30 -6.85 -5.89 -7.47
CA VAL A 30 -7.20 -6.93 -8.47
C VAL A 30 -5.99 -7.73 -8.93
N THR A 31 -4.84 -7.50 -8.30
CA THR A 31 -3.58 -8.14 -8.66
C THR A 31 -3.45 -9.48 -7.97
N THR A 32 -3.26 -10.57 -8.72
CA THR A 32 -3.00 -11.88 -8.12
C THR A 32 -1.55 -11.98 -7.61
N PRO A 33 -1.28 -12.77 -6.55
CA PRO A 33 0.10 -13.00 -6.08
C PRO A 33 1.07 -13.43 -7.19
N ARG A 34 0.62 -14.30 -8.11
CA ARG A 34 1.40 -14.72 -9.28
C ARG A 34 1.73 -13.57 -10.23
N THR A 35 0.77 -12.66 -10.44
CA THR A 35 0.97 -11.48 -11.28
C THR A 35 1.97 -10.52 -10.63
N SER A 36 1.89 -10.31 -9.31
CA SER A 36 2.83 -9.45 -8.58
C SER A 36 4.27 -9.91 -8.77
N VAL A 37 4.54 -11.22 -8.55
CA VAL A 37 5.86 -11.82 -8.76
C VAL A 37 6.36 -11.62 -10.20
N LYS A 38 5.53 -11.95 -11.19
CA LYS A 38 5.90 -11.79 -12.62
C LYS A 38 6.24 -10.35 -13.00
N VAL A 39 5.53 -9.37 -12.45
CA VAL A 39 5.81 -7.96 -12.73
C VAL A 39 7.09 -7.53 -12.03
N ALA A 40 7.29 -7.89 -10.77
CA ALA A 40 8.51 -7.59 -10.04
C ALA A 40 9.76 -8.15 -10.74
N GLU A 41 9.72 -9.41 -11.20
CA GLU A 41 10.78 -10.03 -11.99
C GLU A 41 11.04 -9.27 -13.30
N LYS A 42 9.98 -8.86 -14.01
CA LYS A 42 10.10 -8.10 -15.26
C LYS A 42 10.71 -6.71 -15.03
N LEU A 43 10.45 -6.10 -13.88
CA LEU A 43 11.01 -4.81 -13.49
C LEU A 43 12.45 -4.92 -12.96
N GLY A 44 12.93 -6.14 -12.70
CA GLY A 44 14.24 -6.37 -12.11
C GLY A 44 14.32 -5.97 -10.63
N LEU A 45 13.21 -6.09 -9.89
CA LEU A 45 13.25 -5.97 -8.44
C LEU A 45 13.98 -7.18 -7.84
N ASP A 46 14.87 -6.94 -6.90
CA ASP A 46 15.54 -7.99 -6.13
C ASP A 46 14.62 -8.52 -5.04
N ILE A 47 13.75 -7.66 -4.48
CA ILE A 47 12.78 -8.02 -3.45
C ILE A 47 11.42 -7.38 -3.76
N LEU A 48 10.35 -8.12 -3.46
CA LEU A 48 8.97 -7.67 -3.46
C LEU A 48 8.35 -7.96 -2.09
N CYS A 49 8.00 -6.92 -1.34
CA CYS A 49 7.20 -7.05 -0.13
C CYS A 49 5.71 -6.99 -0.52
N ILE A 50 4.97 -8.04 -0.14
CA ILE A 50 3.51 -8.03 -0.25
C ILE A 50 2.96 -7.83 1.15
N THR A 51 2.17 -6.78 1.32
CA THR A 51 1.69 -6.24 2.60
C THR A 51 0.17 -6.09 2.54
N ASP A 52 -0.53 -7.20 2.27
CA ASP A 52 -1.98 -7.16 2.21
C ASP A 52 -2.59 -6.72 3.56
N HIS A 53 -3.72 -6.00 3.52
CA HIS A 53 -4.35 -5.49 4.73
C HIS A 53 -4.77 -6.63 5.68
N ASN A 54 -4.22 -6.62 6.90
CA ASN A 54 -4.57 -7.53 7.99
C ASN A 54 -4.46 -9.04 7.64
N THR A 55 -3.56 -9.40 6.71
CA THR A 55 -3.32 -10.79 6.33
C THR A 55 -2.00 -11.01 5.59
N ILE A 56 -1.24 -12.04 5.94
CA ILE A 56 -0.05 -12.47 5.19
C ILE A 56 -0.36 -13.40 4.00
N LYS A 57 -1.63 -13.79 3.82
CA LYS A 57 -2.02 -14.86 2.88
C LYS A 57 -1.56 -14.62 1.44
N GLY A 58 -1.68 -13.40 0.93
CA GLY A 58 -1.25 -13.10 -0.44
C GLY A 58 0.26 -13.24 -0.60
N ALA A 59 1.05 -12.80 0.37
CA ALA A 59 2.49 -12.96 0.39
C ALA A 59 2.91 -14.44 0.48
N VAL A 60 2.24 -15.24 1.33
CA VAL A 60 2.46 -16.70 1.41
C VAL A 60 2.18 -17.40 0.08
N GLN A 61 1.13 -16.99 -0.65
CA GLN A 61 0.86 -17.53 -1.99
C GLN A 61 1.91 -17.07 -3.01
N ALA A 62 2.36 -15.81 -2.96
CA ALA A 62 3.38 -15.29 -3.85
C ALA A 62 4.72 -16.01 -3.67
N LYS A 63 5.11 -16.32 -2.44
CA LYS A 63 6.35 -17.02 -2.09
C LYS A 63 6.46 -18.41 -2.72
N LYS A 64 5.34 -19.04 -3.12
CA LYS A 64 5.33 -20.30 -3.88
C LYS A 64 5.88 -20.14 -5.31
N PHE A 65 5.82 -18.94 -5.87
CA PHE A 65 6.31 -18.67 -7.22
C PHE A 65 7.78 -18.24 -7.23
N ASN A 66 8.21 -17.44 -6.25
CA ASN A 66 9.61 -17.07 -6.08
C ASN A 66 9.91 -16.77 -4.60
N LYS A 67 10.71 -17.62 -3.96
CA LYS A 67 11.00 -17.54 -2.51
C LYS A 67 12.01 -16.45 -2.16
N GLU A 68 13.00 -16.25 -3.02
CA GLU A 68 14.09 -15.29 -2.81
C GLU A 68 13.61 -13.86 -3.06
N LEU A 69 12.69 -13.67 -4.01
CA LEU A 69 12.09 -12.37 -4.31
C LEU A 69 11.10 -11.92 -3.22
N VAL A 70 10.25 -12.82 -2.70
CA VAL A 70 9.08 -12.41 -1.91
C VAL A 70 9.38 -12.36 -0.42
N VAL A 71 9.24 -11.17 0.16
CA VAL A 71 9.17 -10.95 1.62
C VAL A 71 7.71 -11.01 2.05
N ILE A 72 7.45 -11.80 3.10
CA ILE A 72 6.13 -11.89 3.72
C ILE A 72 5.93 -10.66 4.58
N GLY A 73 4.89 -9.89 4.30
CA GLY A 73 4.48 -8.79 5.15
C GLY A 73 2.96 -8.65 5.25
N GLU A 74 2.57 -7.65 6.01
CA GLU A 74 1.19 -7.31 6.32
C GLU A 74 1.13 -5.80 6.54
N GLU A 75 0.06 -5.14 6.08
CA GLU A 75 -0.28 -3.79 6.55
C GLU A 75 -1.39 -3.93 7.61
N ILE A 76 -0.99 -3.77 8.88
CA ILE A 76 -1.83 -3.99 10.05
C ILE A 76 -2.58 -2.71 10.38
N SER A 77 -3.90 -2.79 10.49
CA SER A 77 -4.75 -1.70 10.97
C SER A 77 -4.74 -1.66 12.52
N SER A 78 -3.81 -0.89 13.10
CA SER A 78 -3.79 -0.62 14.54
C SER A 78 -4.75 0.53 14.91
N VAL A 79 -5.04 0.72 16.21
CA VAL A 79 -5.83 1.87 16.68
C VAL A 79 -5.13 3.21 16.45
N ASP A 80 -3.81 3.19 16.31
CA ASP A 80 -2.99 4.39 16.15
C ASP A 80 -2.74 4.77 14.68
N GLY A 81 -3.04 3.86 13.75
CA GLY A 81 -2.74 4.00 12.33
C GLY A 81 -2.34 2.68 11.69
N GLU A 82 -2.17 2.67 10.38
CA GLU A 82 -1.58 1.52 9.68
C GLU A 82 -0.09 1.38 10.02
N ILE A 83 0.36 0.14 10.19
CA ILE A 83 1.76 -0.23 10.45
C ILE A 83 2.09 -1.41 9.54
N ILE A 84 3.18 -1.32 8.78
CA ILE A 84 3.67 -2.45 7.99
C ILE A 84 4.57 -3.32 8.88
N GLY A 85 4.26 -4.60 8.96
CA GLY A 85 5.15 -5.64 9.47
C GLY A 85 5.77 -6.40 8.30
N LEU A 86 7.11 -6.42 8.22
CA LEU A 86 7.83 -7.25 7.25
C LEU A 86 8.49 -8.45 7.91
N PHE A 87 8.71 -9.47 7.09
CA PHE A 87 9.29 -10.76 7.45
C PHE A 87 8.49 -11.57 8.47
N LEU A 88 7.17 -11.43 8.46
CA LEU A 88 6.28 -12.14 9.37
C LEU A 88 6.20 -13.64 9.05
N GLN A 89 5.87 -14.42 10.08
CA GLN A 89 5.56 -15.84 9.98
C GLN A 89 4.08 -16.14 10.28
N GLU A 90 3.45 -15.32 11.12
CA GLU A 90 2.04 -15.38 11.49
C GLU A 90 1.39 -14.00 11.34
N ASN A 91 0.06 -13.99 11.13
CA ASN A 91 -0.71 -12.75 11.11
C ASN A 91 -0.62 -12.03 12.46
N ILE A 92 -0.76 -10.70 12.42
CA ILE A 92 -0.93 -9.88 13.61
C ILE A 92 -2.39 -9.46 13.71
N ASP A 93 -2.96 -9.53 14.92
CA ASP A 93 -4.37 -9.18 15.10
C ASP A 93 -4.60 -7.67 14.87
N PRO A 94 -5.64 -7.29 14.10
CA PRO A 94 -5.99 -5.89 13.91
C PRO A 94 -6.62 -5.28 15.18
N GLY A 95 -6.51 -3.96 15.31
CA GLY A 95 -7.14 -3.21 16.40
C GLY A 95 -6.36 -3.21 17.72
N LEU A 96 -5.12 -3.69 17.72
CA LEU A 96 -4.17 -3.50 18.81
C LEU A 96 -3.66 -2.05 18.87
N SER A 97 -3.04 -1.66 19.98
CA SER A 97 -2.24 -0.42 20.03
C SER A 97 -1.05 -0.49 19.08
N GLY A 98 -0.56 0.66 18.64
CA GLY A 98 0.65 0.73 17.82
C GLY A 98 1.84 0.11 18.52
N GLU A 99 1.98 0.28 19.85
CA GLU A 99 3.02 -0.39 20.63
C GLU A 99 2.87 -1.92 20.63
N GLU A 100 1.68 -2.46 20.90
CA GLU A 100 1.43 -3.91 20.89
C GLU A 100 1.62 -4.52 19.50
N THR A 101 1.16 -3.83 18.45
CA THR A 101 1.40 -4.25 17.07
C THR A 101 2.89 -4.37 16.78
N ILE A 102 3.69 -3.35 17.14
CA ILE A 102 5.14 -3.37 16.94
C ILE A 102 5.81 -4.47 17.77
N GLU A 103 5.38 -4.68 19.02
CA GLU A 103 5.90 -5.74 19.87
C GLU A 103 5.65 -7.13 19.25
N GLN A 104 4.47 -7.36 18.66
CA GLN A 104 4.19 -8.61 17.95
C GLN A 104 5.01 -8.76 16.66
N ILE A 105 5.25 -7.68 15.92
CA ILE A 105 6.15 -7.69 14.75
C ILE A 105 7.57 -8.09 15.20
N HIS A 106 8.11 -7.42 16.22
CA HIS A 106 9.46 -7.67 16.72
C HIS A 106 9.60 -9.05 17.38
N GLY A 107 8.54 -9.56 18.01
CA GLY A 107 8.48 -10.92 18.57
C GLY A 107 8.69 -12.01 17.51
N GLN A 108 8.42 -11.71 16.24
CA GLN A 108 8.66 -12.57 15.08
C GLN A 108 10.01 -12.30 14.39
N ASP A 109 10.91 -11.53 15.03
CA ASP A 109 12.10 -10.93 14.40
C ASP A 109 11.72 -10.20 13.09
N GLY A 110 10.56 -9.56 13.08
CA GLY A 110 10.07 -8.75 11.97
C GLY A 110 10.62 -7.32 12.01
N ILE A 111 10.29 -6.57 10.96
CA ILE A 111 10.61 -5.14 10.83
C ILE A 111 9.32 -4.34 10.84
N ALA A 112 9.22 -3.33 11.70
CA ALA A 112 8.06 -2.46 11.82
C ALA A 112 8.30 -1.12 11.09
N ILE A 113 7.39 -0.78 10.18
CA ILE A 113 7.48 0.41 9.34
C ILE A 113 6.19 1.21 9.48
N ALA A 114 6.30 2.54 9.59
CA ALA A 114 5.13 3.40 9.39
C ALA A 114 4.93 3.67 7.89
N PRO A 115 3.91 3.08 7.24
CA PRO A 115 3.52 3.48 5.89
C PRO A 115 2.92 4.89 5.93
N HIS A 116 3.13 5.64 4.84
CA HIS A 116 2.50 6.94 4.56
C HIS A 116 2.09 7.76 5.82
N PRO A 117 3.02 8.07 6.76
CA PRO A 117 2.69 8.43 8.14
C PRO A 117 1.92 9.74 8.32
N PHE A 118 1.80 10.55 7.26
CA PHE A 118 1.06 11.81 7.25
C PHE A 118 -0.09 11.82 6.25
N SER A 119 -0.57 10.64 5.82
CA SER A 119 -1.69 10.53 4.89
C SER A 119 -2.93 11.28 5.37
N GLY A 120 -3.57 12.01 4.46
CA GLY A 120 -4.84 12.70 4.72
C GLY A 120 -6.07 11.85 4.39
N TYR A 121 -5.87 10.64 3.86
CA TYR A 121 -6.95 9.79 3.36
C TYR A 121 -6.77 8.29 3.66
N CYS A 122 -5.63 7.87 4.20
CA CYS A 122 -5.41 6.56 4.81
C CYS A 122 -5.26 6.70 6.34
N SER A 123 -5.42 5.60 7.07
CA SER A 123 -5.19 5.59 8.52
C SER A 123 -3.70 5.59 8.79
N CYS A 124 -3.16 6.62 9.45
CA CYS A 124 -1.72 6.74 9.63
C CYS A 124 -1.34 7.11 11.06
N VAL A 125 -0.12 6.72 11.45
CA VAL A 125 0.40 6.94 12.82
C VAL A 125 0.70 8.42 13.13
N GLY A 126 0.80 9.28 12.12
CA GLY A 126 1.05 10.71 12.32
C GLY A 126 2.31 10.97 13.14
N ARG A 127 2.20 11.92 14.07
CA ARG A 127 3.30 12.28 14.97
C ARG A 127 3.68 11.18 15.98
N LYS A 128 2.81 10.17 16.19
CA LYS A 128 3.11 9.03 17.07
C LYS A 128 4.26 8.19 16.53
N MET A 129 4.62 8.32 15.26
CA MET A 129 5.81 7.67 14.70
C MET A 129 7.10 7.94 15.50
N ASN A 130 7.19 9.07 16.23
CA ASN A 130 8.37 9.40 17.04
C ASN A 130 8.36 8.78 18.44
N SER A 131 7.21 8.33 18.93
CA SER A 131 7.08 7.63 20.22
C SER A 131 7.07 6.10 20.06
N LEU A 132 6.68 5.62 18.87
CA LEU A 132 6.66 4.21 18.51
C LEU A 132 8.07 3.71 18.18
N ARG A 133 8.36 2.46 18.53
CA ARG A 133 9.66 1.81 18.29
C ARG A 133 9.78 1.27 16.86
N LEU A 134 9.59 2.14 15.87
CA LEU A 134 9.65 1.77 14.46
C LEU A 134 11.10 1.59 13.99
N ASP A 135 11.30 0.69 13.02
CA ASP A 135 12.59 0.48 12.36
C ASP A 135 12.77 1.40 11.16
N GLY A 136 11.68 1.68 10.45
CA GLY A 136 11.69 2.50 9.23
C GLY A 136 10.43 3.34 9.05
N ILE A 137 10.54 4.34 8.19
CA ILE A 137 9.45 5.21 7.77
C ILE A 137 9.35 5.18 6.26
N GLU A 138 8.15 4.98 5.73
CA GLU A 138 7.87 5.20 4.31
C GLU A 138 7.85 6.70 4.04
N VAL A 139 9.00 7.24 3.66
CA VAL A 139 9.18 8.67 3.34
C VAL A 139 8.73 8.99 1.92
N PHE A 140 8.53 7.97 1.09
CA PHE A 140 8.00 8.11 -0.25
C PHE A 140 7.00 7.01 -0.57
N ASN A 141 5.72 7.37 -0.58
CA ASN A 141 4.64 6.53 -1.07
C ASN A 141 4.18 7.04 -2.44
N ALA A 142 4.11 6.16 -3.45
CA ALA A 142 3.80 6.57 -4.81
C ALA A 142 2.33 7.02 -5.02
N LEU A 143 1.38 6.60 -4.18
CA LEU A 143 -0.01 7.06 -4.25
C LEU A 143 -0.21 8.48 -3.72
N HIS A 144 0.71 8.98 -2.89
CA HIS A 144 0.62 10.29 -2.24
C HIS A 144 1.03 11.45 -3.15
N ARG A 145 0.05 11.96 -3.92
CA ARG A 145 0.17 13.06 -4.90
C ARG A 145 -0.12 14.46 -4.33
N ASP A 146 -0.58 14.53 -3.10
CA ASP A 146 -0.96 15.75 -2.36
C ASP A 146 0.21 16.71 -2.12
N GLY A 147 1.45 16.20 -2.20
CA GLY A 147 2.69 16.99 -2.15
C GLY A 147 3.18 17.30 -0.73
N TYR A 148 2.37 17.06 0.32
CA TYR A 148 2.77 17.32 1.70
C TYR A 148 3.14 16.03 2.44
N SER A 149 2.44 14.92 2.19
CA SER A 149 2.57 13.69 3.00
C SER A 149 3.99 13.13 2.94
N ASN A 150 4.52 12.92 1.72
CA ASN A 150 5.91 12.47 1.52
C ASN A 150 6.93 13.52 2.01
N ALA A 151 6.62 14.82 1.87
CA ALA A 151 7.52 15.88 2.29
C ALA A 151 7.65 15.93 3.83
N LEU A 152 6.54 15.85 4.56
CA LEU A 152 6.54 15.78 6.02
C LEU A 152 7.14 14.47 6.51
N ALA A 153 6.85 13.35 5.87
CA ALA A 153 7.46 12.06 6.22
C ALA A 153 8.99 12.16 6.14
N LEU A 154 9.52 12.73 5.06
CA LEU A 154 10.95 12.95 4.90
C LEU A 154 11.54 13.93 5.94
N GLU A 155 10.85 15.03 6.22
CA GLU A 155 11.31 16.04 7.20
C GLU A 155 11.35 15.48 8.63
N LYS A 156 10.38 14.63 8.99
CA LYS A 156 10.18 14.15 10.36
C LYS A 156 10.77 12.77 10.63
N CYS A 157 11.26 12.02 9.64
CA CYS A 157 11.78 10.65 9.79
C CYS A 157 13.11 10.50 10.58
N ASN A 158 13.51 11.49 11.37
CA ASN A 158 14.81 11.52 12.04
C ASN A 158 15.06 10.25 12.85
N GLY A 159 16.23 9.64 12.66
CA GLY A 159 16.64 8.45 13.39
C GLY A 159 16.06 7.13 12.89
N HIS A 160 15.30 7.10 11.78
CA HIS A 160 14.71 5.89 11.20
C HIS A 160 15.29 5.58 9.81
N ALA A 161 15.14 4.33 9.35
CA ALA A 161 15.43 3.99 7.95
C ALA A 161 14.45 4.72 7.02
N LYS A 162 14.95 5.22 5.89
CA LYS A 162 14.15 5.93 4.89
C LYS A 162 13.75 4.97 3.79
N LEU A 163 12.46 4.71 3.65
CA LEU A 163 11.92 3.71 2.74
C LEU A 163 10.98 4.35 1.72
N GLY A 164 10.90 3.73 0.55
CA GLY A 164 9.95 4.05 -0.50
C GLY A 164 9.16 2.81 -0.93
N GLY A 165 7.86 3.00 -1.13
CA GLY A 165 6.92 1.95 -1.55
C GLY A 165 5.95 2.45 -2.60
N SER A 166 5.48 1.54 -3.45
CA SER A 166 4.52 1.88 -4.50
C SER A 166 3.09 1.96 -3.98
N ASP A 167 2.78 1.24 -2.90
CA ASP A 167 1.43 1.06 -2.39
C ASP A 167 0.50 0.54 -3.51
N ALA A 168 1.04 -0.43 -4.26
CA ALA A 168 0.45 -0.87 -5.51
C ALA A 168 -0.81 -1.72 -5.29
N HIS A 169 -1.95 -1.14 -5.62
CA HIS A 169 -3.25 -1.84 -5.69
C HIS A 169 -3.54 -2.43 -7.08
N ALA A 170 -2.68 -2.15 -8.05
CA ALA A 170 -2.73 -2.73 -9.39
C ALA A 170 -1.33 -3.08 -9.90
N SER A 171 -1.21 -4.13 -10.68
CA SER A 171 0.08 -4.68 -11.10
C SER A 171 1.00 -3.69 -11.82
N PHE A 172 0.45 -2.74 -12.56
CA PHE A 172 1.23 -1.72 -13.28
C PHE A 172 1.71 -0.56 -12.39
N MET A 173 1.30 -0.53 -11.12
CA MET A 173 1.79 0.42 -10.12
C MET A 173 3.01 -0.10 -9.36
N ILE A 174 3.25 -1.42 -9.37
CA ILE A 174 4.39 -2.05 -8.70
C ILE A 174 5.69 -1.40 -9.21
N GLY A 175 6.58 -1.04 -8.29
CA GLY A 175 7.84 -0.36 -8.56
C GLY A 175 7.72 1.14 -8.86
N ASN A 176 6.54 1.76 -8.77
CA ASN A 176 6.43 3.22 -8.86
C ASN A 176 7.14 3.90 -7.69
N GLY A 177 7.15 3.29 -6.51
CA GLY A 177 8.00 3.65 -5.38
C GLY A 177 8.86 2.45 -5.01
N PHE A 178 10.10 2.70 -4.60
CA PHE A 178 11.03 1.65 -4.24
C PHE A 178 12.07 2.15 -3.24
N THR A 179 12.77 1.20 -2.62
CA THR A 179 13.92 1.40 -1.75
C THR A 179 15.13 0.74 -2.37
N LEU A 180 16.28 1.39 -2.24
CA LEU A 180 17.60 0.88 -2.58
C LEU A 180 18.36 0.53 -1.30
N PHE A 181 19.09 -0.57 -1.33
CA PHE A 181 19.93 -1.06 -0.24
C PHE A 181 21.22 -1.66 -0.80
N ASP A 182 22.25 -1.83 0.03
CA ASP A 182 23.49 -2.50 -0.37
C ASP A 182 23.28 -4.02 -0.36
N GLY A 183 23.73 -4.73 -1.39
CA GLY A 183 23.49 -6.17 -1.57
C GLY A 183 22.28 -6.47 -2.47
N SER A 184 21.77 -7.70 -2.40
CA SER A 184 20.61 -8.12 -3.23
C SER A 184 19.73 -9.17 -2.56
N SER A 185 20.09 -9.66 -1.37
CA SER A 185 19.30 -10.65 -0.64
C SER A 185 18.32 -10.00 0.34
N GLN A 186 17.32 -10.79 0.75
CA GLN A 186 16.38 -10.41 1.81
C GLN A 186 17.07 -10.02 3.12
N GLU A 187 18.19 -10.67 3.46
CA GLU A 187 18.95 -10.38 4.68
C GLU A 187 19.75 -9.09 4.57
N ASP A 188 20.32 -8.82 3.38
CA ASP A 188 20.99 -7.55 3.10
C ASP A 188 20.01 -6.38 3.26
N PHE A 189 18.78 -6.53 2.74
CA PHE A 189 17.73 -5.53 2.90
C PHE A 189 17.33 -5.33 4.37
N ARG A 190 17.09 -6.43 5.12
CA ARG A 190 16.81 -6.38 6.55
C ARG A 190 17.91 -5.66 7.33
N THR A 191 19.17 -5.98 7.03
CA THR A 191 20.35 -5.35 7.63
C THR A 191 20.44 -3.87 7.26
N GLY A 192 20.16 -3.52 6.00
CA GLY A 192 20.09 -2.14 5.52
C GLY A 192 19.08 -1.30 6.30
N ILE A 193 17.90 -1.85 6.60
CA ILE A 193 16.89 -1.18 7.44
C ILE A 193 17.42 -1.01 8.87
N LYS A 194 17.89 -2.09 9.52
CA LYS A 194 18.39 -2.03 10.91
C LYS A 194 19.54 -1.04 11.07
N ASN A 195 20.41 -0.93 10.08
CA ASN A 195 21.53 0.01 10.04
C ASN A 195 21.18 1.39 9.50
N LYS A 196 19.94 1.60 9.03
CA LYS A 196 19.44 2.86 8.46
C LYS A 196 20.22 3.29 7.21
N GLN A 197 20.69 2.30 6.44
CA GLN A 197 21.47 2.43 5.21
C GLN A 197 20.61 2.16 3.97
N THR A 198 19.46 2.81 3.91
CA THR A 198 18.51 2.70 2.79
C THR A 198 18.32 4.05 2.11
N MET A 199 18.01 4.01 0.82
CA MET A 199 17.63 5.18 0.04
C MET A 199 16.29 4.93 -0.63
N TYR A 200 15.41 5.93 -0.71
CA TYR A 200 14.14 5.78 -1.42
C TYR A 200 14.24 6.35 -2.84
N GLY A 201 13.36 5.91 -3.72
CA GLY A 201 13.24 6.41 -5.08
C GLY A 201 11.86 6.11 -5.67
N GLY A 202 11.61 6.68 -6.85
CA GLY A 202 10.36 6.43 -7.57
C GLY A 202 9.75 7.67 -8.22
N LYS A 203 8.50 7.49 -8.63
CA LYS A 203 7.61 8.51 -9.20
C LYS A 203 6.22 8.33 -8.63
N VAL A 204 5.52 9.43 -8.40
CA VAL A 204 4.11 9.35 -8.01
C VAL A 204 3.28 8.71 -9.13
N THR A 205 2.38 7.80 -8.77
CA THR A 205 1.48 7.10 -9.68
C THR A 205 0.69 8.11 -10.50
N SER A 206 0.65 7.98 -11.82
CA SER A 206 0.05 9.00 -12.70
C SER A 206 -1.48 9.06 -12.56
N LEU A 207 -2.11 10.18 -12.93
CA LEU A 207 -3.59 10.25 -12.94
C LEU A 207 -4.20 9.25 -13.93
N SER A 208 -3.54 9.02 -15.06
CA SER A 208 -3.92 7.97 -16.01
C SER A 208 -3.89 6.58 -15.37
N ASP A 209 -2.90 6.30 -14.52
CA ASP A 209 -2.79 5.02 -13.82
C ASP A 209 -3.91 4.88 -12.77
N PHE A 210 -4.26 5.95 -12.04
CA PHE A 210 -5.41 5.95 -11.13
C PHE A 210 -6.74 5.69 -11.86
N ILE A 211 -6.97 6.38 -12.97
CA ILE A 211 -8.16 6.17 -13.82
C ILE A 211 -8.18 4.72 -14.29
N TYR A 212 -7.06 4.23 -14.84
CA TYR A 212 -6.94 2.88 -15.35
C TYR A 212 -7.16 1.83 -14.25
N CYS A 213 -6.63 2.06 -13.04
CA CYS A 213 -6.85 1.20 -11.88
C CYS A 213 -8.32 1.10 -11.52
N SER A 214 -9.00 2.25 -11.36
CA SER A 214 -10.42 2.27 -11.01
C SER A 214 -11.27 1.56 -12.08
N SER A 215 -10.98 1.77 -13.36
CA SER A 215 -11.64 1.07 -14.47
C SER A 215 -11.31 -0.43 -14.48
N ARG A 216 -10.09 -0.81 -14.12
CA ARG A 216 -9.66 -2.20 -14.03
C ARG A 216 -10.36 -2.94 -12.89
N VAL A 217 -10.51 -2.30 -11.74
CA VAL A 217 -11.28 -2.82 -10.60
C VAL A 217 -12.74 -3.06 -11.01
N ALA A 218 -13.37 -2.09 -11.68
CA ALA A 218 -14.73 -2.23 -12.20
C ALA A 218 -14.85 -3.39 -13.21
N TYR A 219 -13.89 -3.50 -14.14
CA TYR A 219 -13.86 -4.56 -15.15
C TYR A 219 -13.69 -5.95 -14.53
N GLU A 220 -12.70 -6.15 -13.67
CA GLU A 220 -12.44 -7.47 -13.05
C GLU A 220 -13.55 -7.86 -12.07
N SER A 221 -14.15 -6.91 -11.37
CA SER A 221 -15.36 -7.15 -10.57
C SER A 221 -16.51 -7.66 -11.44
N SER A 222 -16.72 -7.03 -12.61
CA SER A 222 -17.75 -7.46 -13.58
C SER A 222 -17.49 -8.87 -14.09
N LYS A 223 -16.24 -9.17 -14.45
CA LYS A 223 -15.82 -10.49 -14.92
C LYS A 223 -16.02 -11.56 -13.85
N ALA A 224 -15.68 -11.27 -12.60
CA ALA A 224 -15.86 -12.19 -11.48
C ALA A 224 -17.35 -12.44 -11.16
N ILE A 225 -18.22 -11.43 -11.34
CA ILE A 225 -19.67 -11.60 -11.23
C ILE A 225 -20.21 -12.54 -12.33
N LEU A 226 -19.71 -12.42 -13.56
CA LEU A 226 -20.12 -13.26 -14.69
C LEU A 226 -19.56 -14.69 -14.62
N ASN A 227 -18.33 -14.84 -14.14
CA ASN A 227 -17.60 -16.10 -14.06
C ASN A 227 -17.29 -16.43 -12.60
N SER A 228 -18.28 -16.90 -11.84
CA SER A 228 -18.11 -17.28 -10.43
C SER A 228 -17.34 -18.58 -10.19
N ASN A 229 -16.73 -19.18 -11.22
CA ASN A 229 -16.10 -20.49 -11.12
C ASN A 229 -14.58 -20.37 -10.94
N GLY A 230 -14.09 -20.80 -9.77
CA GLY A 230 -12.78 -21.46 -9.68
C GLY A 230 -11.56 -20.65 -9.24
N VAL A 231 -11.70 -19.49 -8.58
CA VAL A 231 -10.57 -18.85 -7.89
C VAL A 231 -10.84 -18.88 -6.40
N ASP A 232 -10.02 -19.60 -5.63
CA ASP A 232 -10.08 -19.57 -4.16
C ASP A 232 -9.45 -18.26 -3.67
N CYS A 233 -10.27 -17.21 -3.54
CA CYS A 233 -9.83 -15.90 -3.08
C CYS A 233 -10.99 -15.13 -2.40
N PRO A 234 -10.68 -14.10 -1.58
CA PRO A 234 -11.72 -13.34 -0.87
C PRO A 234 -12.77 -12.71 -1.80
N LEU A 235 -12.37 -12.34 -3.02
CA LEU A 235 -13.26 -11.77 -4.02
C LEU A 235 -14.37 -12.75 -4.45
N SER A 236 -14.00 -13.99 -4.75
CA SER A 236 -14.96 -14.99 -5.23
C SER A 236 -15.92 -15.44 -4.13
N ALA A 237 -15.43 -15.56 -2.89
CA ALA A 237 -16.24 -15.89 -1.72
C ALA A 237 -17.35 -14.86 -1.48
N ARG A 238 -17.03 -13.56 -1.54
CA ARG A 238 -18.04 -12.51 -1.37
C ARG A 238 -19.05 -12.46 -2.53
N ILE A 239 -18.59 -12.72 -3.75
CA ILE A 239 -19.46 -12.77 -4.92
C ILE A 239 -20.41 -13.98 -4.82
N SER A 240 -19.95 -15.14 -4.37
CA SER A 240 -20.79 -16.33 -4.26
C SER A 240 -21.96 -16.12 -3.28
N GLU A 241 -21.72 -15.47 -2.15
CA GLU A 241 -22.72 -15.13 -1.12
C GLU A 241 -23.72 -14.03 -1.53
N THR A 242 -23.43 -13.27 -2.60
CA THR A 242 -24.26 -12.14 -3.03
C THR A 242 -25.52 -12.60 -3.78
N ARG A 243 -26.69 -12.06 -3.40
CA ARG A 243 -27.97 -12.31 -4.09
C ARG A 243 -27.90 -11.95 -5.59
N TYR A 244 -28.53 -12.76 -6.43
CA TYR A 244 -28.51 -12.59 -7.90
C TYR A 244 -28.97 -11.20 -8.38
N SER A 245 -30.02 -10.63 -7.77
CA SER A 245 -30.48 -9.27 -8.11
C SER A 245 -29.42 -8.20 -7.84
N ARG A 246 -28.64 -8.35 -6.76
CA ARG A 246 -27.51 -7.45 -6.45
C ARG A 246 -26.34 -7.66 -7.41
N LYS A 247 -26.09 -8.90 -7.86
CA LYS A 247 -25.08 -9.18 -8.90
C LYS A 247 -25.37 -8.42 -10.19
N ILE A 248 -26.62 -8.45 -10.66
CA ILE A 248 -27.04 -7.68 -11.86
C ILE A 248 -26.83 -6.17 -11.62
N LEU A 249 -27.28 -5.66 -10.48
CA LEU A 249 -27.12 -4.24 -10.16
C LEU A 249 -25.65 -3.80 -10.14
N TYR A 250 -24.77 -4.59 -9.51
CA TYR A 250 -23.33 -4.31 -9.46
C TYR A 250 -22.69 -4.39 -10.84
N PHE A 251 -23.08 -5.37 -11.67
CA PHE A 251 -22.61 -5.49 -13.04
C PHE A 251 -23.02 -4.31 -13.93
N LEU A 252 -24.26 -3.84 -13.83
CA LEU A 252 -24.71 -2.66 -14.57
C LEU A 252 -24.00 -1.39 -14.08
N GLY A 253 -23.82 -1.25 -12.76
CA GLY A 253 -23.12 -0.13 -12.15
C GLY A 253 -21.64 -0.07 -12.57
N SER A 254 -20.95 -1.21 -12.60
CA SER A 254 -19.54 -1.27 -13.00
C SER A 254 -19.34 -0.97 -14.49
N ILE A 255 -20.25 -1.43 -15.37
CA ILE A 255 -20.26 -1.04 -16.79
C ILE A 255 -20.46 0.47 -16.92
N LEU A 256 -21.49 1.02 -16.26
CA LEU A 256 -21.77 2.46 -16.32
C LEU A 256 -20.58 3.28 -15.84
N TYR A 257 -19.91 2.85 -14.77
CA TYR A 257 -18.70 3.50 -14.27
C TYR A 257 -17.54 3.42 -15.28
N ALA A 258 -17.21 2.22 -15.77
CA ALA A 258 -16.04 1.99 -16.62
C ALA A 258 -16.12 2.66 -18.00
N PHE A 259 -17.32 2.82 -18.56
CA PHE A 259 -17.54 3.37 -19.90
C PHE A 259 -18.08 4.82 -19.90
N SER A 260 -18.21 5.46 -18.74
CA SER A 260 -18.55 6.87 -18.64
C SER A 260 -17.29 7.73 -18.47
N PRO A 261 -17.36 9.06 -18.69
CA PRO A 261 -16.27 9.96 -18.31
C PRO A 261 -16.12 10.11 -16.77
N LEU A 262 -16.95 9.43 -15.97
CA LEU A 262 -17.00 9.58 -14.53
C LEU A 262 -15.66 9.29 -13.83
N PRO A 263 -14.90 8.21 -14.14
CA PRO A 263 -13.62 7.95 -13.50
C PRO A 263 -12.61 9.07 -13.73
N VAL A 264 -12.61 9.65 -14.94
CA VAL A 264 -11.75 10.78 -15.31
C VAL A 264 -12.15 12.02 -14.52
N VAL A 265 -13.44 12.38 -14.54
CA VAL A 265 -13.95 13.59 -13.85
C VAL A 265 -13.70 13.48 -12.34
N CYS A 266 -14.04 12.36 -11.72
CA CYS A 266 -13.81 12.11 -10.29
C CYS A 266 -12.33 12.17 -9.93
N THR A 267 -11.43 11.57 -10.73
CA THR A 267 -9.99 11.61 -10.48
C THR A 267 -9.41 13.02 -10.56
N LEU A 268 -9.84 13.82 -11.55
CA LEU A 268 -9.39 15.21 -11.70
C LEU A 268 -9.86 16.10 -10.54
N ILE A 269 -11.13 15.98 -10.14
CA ILE A 269 -11.69 16.73 -9.02
C ILE A 269 -11.00 16.31 -7.72
N GLY A 270 -10.90 15.00 -7.45
CA GLY A 270 -10.25 14.45 -6.27
C GLY A 270 -8.80 14.91 -6.15
N ASN A 271 -8.01 14.80 -7.21
CA ASN A 271 -6.62 15.29 -7.20
C ASN A 271 -6.52 16.80 -6.95
N ARG A 272 -7.46 17.62 -7.44
CA ARG A 272 -7.48 19.06 -7.16
C ARG A 272 -7.78 19.33 -5.69
N ILE A 273 -8.75 18.63 -5.12
CA ILE A 273 -9.09 18.74 -3.69
C ILE A 273 -7.88 18.33 -2.84
N LEU A 274 -7.29 17.17 -3.10
CA LEU A 274 -6.12 16.65 -2.37
C LEU A 274 -4.94 17.63 -2.38
N LYS A 275 -4.62 18.21 -3.54
CA LYS A 275 -3.54 19.20 -3.64
C LYS A 275 -3.84 20.50 -2.87
N ASN A 276 -5.08 20.99 -2.92
CA ASN A 276 -5.46 22.20 -2.21
C ASN A 276 -5.43 21.99 -0.69
N GLU A 277 -5.96 20.85 -0.23
CA GLU A 277 -5.90 20.44 1.18
C GLU A 277 -4.45 20.25 1.64
N GLY A 278 -3.62 19.59 0.83
CA GLY A 278 -2.20 19.40 1.12
C GLY A 278 -1.44 20.71 1.25
N LEU A 279 -1.71 21.69 0.39
CA LEU A 279 -1.14 23.04 0.52
C LEU A 279 -1.59 23.75 1.81
N ARG A 280 -2.84 23.54 2.25
CA ARG A 280 -3.33 24.09 3.51
C ARG A 280 -2.59 23.47 4.70
N ILE A 281 -2.54 22.14 4.76
CA ILE A 281 -1.85 21.39 5.83
C ILE A 281 -0.37 21.78 5.89
N TRP A 282 0.30 21.84 4.75
CA TRP A 282 1.71 22.25 4.67
C TRP A 282 1.93 23.64 5.27
N ARG A 283 1.04 24.60 4.98
CA ARG A 283 1.10 25.95 5.53
C ARG A 283 0.88 25.95 7.04
N ASP A 284 -0.11 25.20 7.52
CA ASP A 284 -0.44 25.15 8.95
C ASP A 284 0.72 24.54 9.78
N GLU A 285 1.45 23.58 9.21
CA GLU A 285 2.64 22.96 9.82
C GLU A 285 3.87 23.89 9.88
N HIS A 286 3.97 24.86 8.97
CA HIS A 286 5.16 25.72 8.81
C HIS A 286 4.94 27.19 9.19
N CYS A 287 3.69 27.63 9.34
CA CYS A 287 3.38 28.95 9.88
C CYS A 287 3.39 28.88 11.41
N PHE A 288 4.43 29.44 12.03
CA PHE A 288 4.37 29.81 13.45
C PHE A 288 3.11 30.67 13.67
N PRO A 289 2.30 30.44 14.73
CA PRO A 289 1.32 31.43 15.10
C PRO A 289 2.08 32.73 15.38
N LEU A 290 1.84 33.77 14.57
CA LEU A 290 2.23 35.11 14.93
C LEU A 290 1.69 35.32 16.34
N LYS A 291 2.59 35.42 17.34
CA LYS A 291 2.22 35.87 18.67
C LYS A 291 1.41 37.14 18.45
N LYS A 292 0.12 37.09 18.80
CA LYS A 292 -0.65 38.31 19.02
C LYS A 292 -0.01 38.95 20.24
N GLU A 293 0.87 39.93 19.99
CA GLU A 293 1.29 40.92 20.99
C GLU A 293 0.08 41.76 21.43
#